data_AF-A0A2P2LUB4-F1
#
_entry.id   AF-A0A2P2LUB4-F1
#
_cell.length_a   1.000
_cell.length_b   1.000
_cell.length_c   1.000
_cell.angle_alpha   90.00
_cell.angle_beta   90.00
_cell.angle_gamma   90.00
#
_symmetry.space_group_name_H-M   'P 1'
#
loop_
_entity.id
_entity.type
_entity.pdbx_description
1 polymer ?
#
loop_
_entity_poly.entity_id
_entity_poly.type
_entity_poly.pdbx_seq_one_letter_code
_entity_poly.pdbx_strand_id
1 'polypeptide(L)' 'MIQGSVNQYKGIFDCVSTIVKEEGAHALLKGIGPRVIWLGVGGSIFFGVLEKTKQILRQKYPELPSSFKQV' A
#
# COMPACT_ATOMS: atom_id res chain seq x y z
N MET A 1 23.45 14.37 -16.50
CA MET A 1 23.81 12.99 -16.14
C MET A 1 24.30 13.03 -14.70
N ILE A 2 23.49 12.59 -13.73
CA ILE A 2 23.93 12.58 -12.33
C ILE A 2 24.85 11.37 -12.15
N GLN A 3 26.13 11.64 -11.99
CA GLN A 3 27.17 10.65 -11.79
C GLN A 3 27.00 10.09 -10.36
N GLY A 4 26.20 9.04 -10.22
CA GLY A 4 26.13 8.26 -8.99
C GLY A 4 27.49 7.62 -8.79
N SER A 5 28.29 8.19 -7.88
CA SER A 5 29.59 7.66 -7.49
C SER A 5 29.42 6.19 -7.07
N VAL A 6 29.97 5.29 -7.88
CA VAL A 6 29.79 3.82 -7.83
C VAL A 6 30.43 3.21 -6.56
N ASN A 7 30.84 4.03 -5.59
CA ASN A 7 31.67 3.62 -4.46
C ASN A 7 31.43 4.46 -3.18
N GLN A 8 30.19 4.87 -2.90
CA GLN A 8 29.87 5.67 -1.70
C GLN A 8 29.34 4.85 -0.52
N TYR A 9 29.00 3.57 -0.71
CA TYR A 9 28.48 2.74 0.36
C TYR A 9 29.15 1.37 0.38
N LYS A 10 29.82 1.05 1.49
CA LYS A 10 30.40 -0.28 1.74
C LYS A 10 29.32 -1.38 1.90
N GLY A 11 28.05 -1.00 2.04
CA GLY A 11 26.91 -1.89 2.11
C GLY A 11 25.59 -1.16 2.39
N ILE A 12 24.48 -1.91 2.40
CA ILE A 12 23.12 -1.37 2.60
C ILE A 12 22.98 -0.69 3.97
N PHE A 13 23.66 -1.21 4.99
CA PHE A 13 23.64 -0.65 6.36
C PHE A 13 24.30 0.72 6.47
N ASP A 14 25.41 0.93 5.75
CA ASP A 14 26.11 2.22 5.70
C ASP A 14 25.22 3.27 5.00
N CYS A 15 24.50 2.84 3.97
CA CYS A 15 23.50 3.63 3.24
C CYS A 15 22.34 4.10 4.11
N VAL A 16 21.73 3.17 4.84
CA VAL A 16 20.64 3.50 5.75
C VAL A 16 21.11 4.42 6.88
N SER A 17 22.30 4.18 7.43
CA SER A 17 22.85 5.00 8.52
C SER A 17 23.12 6.45 8.11
N THR A 18 23.70 6.66 6.94
CA THR A 18 23.99 8.00 6.42
C THR A 18 22.72 8.75 6.03
N ILE A 19 21.75 8.09 5.38
CA ILE A 19 20.44 8.70 5.05
C ILE A 19 19.70 9.13 6.32
N VAL A 20 19.71 8.30 7.36
CA VAL A 20 19.07 8.62 8.65
C VAL A 20 19.78 9.78 9.36
N LYS A 21 21.10 9.89 9.24
CA LYS A 21 21.88 11.00 9.84
C LYS A 21 21.75 12.32 9.08
N GLU A 22 21.73 12.31 7.76
CA GLU A 22 21.67 13.53 6.93
C GLU A 22 20.24 14.04 6.72
N GLU A 23 19.30 13.16 6.37
CA GLU A 23 17.93 13.57 6.03
C GLU A 23 16.88 13.17 7.07
N GLY A 24 17.24 12.30 8.02
CA GLY A 24 16.35 11.83 9.07
C GLY A 24 15.47 10.64 8.66
N ALA A 25 14.89 9.95 9.66
CA ALA A 25 14.02 8.78 9.44
C ALA A 25 12.78 9.09 8.56
N HIS A 26 12.38 10.36 8.46
CA HIS A 26 11.28 10.80 7.59
C HIS A 26 11.63 10.76 6.10
N ALA A 27 12.91 10.80 5.73
CA ALA A 27 13.34 10.67 4.34
C ALA A 27 13.04 9.28 3.78
N LEU A 28 13.15 8.23 4.61
CA LEU A 28 12.77 6.87 4.24
C LEU A 28 11.26 6.71 4.03
N LEU A 29 10.45 7.54 4.69
CA LEU A 29 8.99 7.50 4.63
C LEU A 29 8.41 8.43 3.56
N LYS A 30 9.22 9.30 2.92
CA LYS A 30 8.75 10.25 1.88
C LYS A 30 8.10 9.57 0.67
N GLY A 31 8.41 8.30 0.41
CA GLY A 31 7.81 7.49 -0.67
C GLY A 31 6.60 6.64 -0.25
N ILE A 32 6.31 6.53 1.04
CA ILE A 32 5.23 5.68 1.55
C ILE A 32 3.85 6.30 1.28
N GLY A 33 3.73 7.63 1.35
CA GLY A 33 2.45 8.33 1.09
C GLY A 33 1.83 7.97 -0.26
N PRO A 34 2.52 8.15 -1.40
CA PRO A 34 2.01 7.77 -2.71
C PRO A 34 1.68 6.29 -2.82
N ARG A 35 2.50 5.41 -2.20
CA ARG A 35 2.30 3.96 -2.22
C ARG A 35 1.04 3.55 -1.47
N VAL A 36 0.83 4.11 -0.27
CA VAL A 36 -0.33 3.84 0.57
C VAL A 36 -1.60 4.40 -0.05
N ILE A 37 -1.56 5.61 -0.61
CA ILE A 37 -2.70 6.20 -1.33
C ILE A 37 -3.09 5.32 -2.51
N TRP A 38 -2.12 4.88 -3.32
CA TRP A 38 -2.38 4.00 -4.46
C TRP A 38 -3.06 2.68 -4.04
N LEU A 39 -2.53 2.03 -3.00
CA LEU A 39 -3.11 0.79 -2.46
C LEU A 39 -4.50 1.02 -1.85
N GLY A 40 -4.69 2.12 -1.12
CA GLY A 40 -5.96 2.48 -0.50
C GLY A 40 -7.04 2.75 -1.54
N VAL A 41 -6.72 3.48 -2.61
CA VAL A 41 -7.66 3.75 -3.71
C VAL A 41 -8.07 2.44 -4.40
N GLY A 42 -7.11 1.58 -4.74
CA GLY A 42 -7.41 0.26 -5.33
C GLY A 42 -8.31 -0.60 -4.44
N GLY A 43 -8.02 -0.65 -3.13
CA GLY A 43 -8.83 -1.40 -2.16
C GLY A 43 -10.23 -0.82 -1.97
N SER A 44 -10.36 0.50 -1.94
CA SER A 44 -11.66 1.19 -1.76
C SER A 44 -12.63 0.94 -2.91
N ILE A 45 -12.13 0.92 -4.16
CA ILE A 45 -12.94 0.65 -5.34
C ILE A 45 -13.43 -0.79 -5.34
N PHE A 46 -12.55 -1.74 -5.04
CA PHE A 46 -12.91 -3.15 -4.94
C PHE A 46 -13.96 -3.40 -3.86
N PHE A 47 -13.77 -2.81 -2.68
CA PHE A 47 -14.74 -2.90 -1.59
C PHE A 47 -16.09 -2.28 -1.96
N GLY A 48 -16.06 -1.11 -2.62
CA GLY A 48 -17.27 -0.45 -3.10
C GLY A 48 -18.08 -1.31 -4.08
N VAL A 49 -17.41 -1.95 -5.05
CA VAL A 49 -18.08 -2.86 -5.98
C VAL A 49 -18.64 -4.08 -5.27
N LEU A 50 -17.87 -4.72 -4.38
CA LEU A 50 -18.34 -5.86 -3.60
C LEU A 50 -19.55 -5.51 -2.75
N GLU A 51 -19.57 -4.35 -2.10
CA GLU A 51 -20.69 -3.94 -1.27
C GLU A 51 -21.96 -3.72 -2.10
N LYS A 52 -21.84 -3.07 -3.27
CA LYS A 52 -22.97 -2.90 -4.20
C LYS A 52 -23.45 -4.24 -4.75
N THR A 53 -22.56 -5.12 -5.15
CA THR A 53 -22.91 -6.46 -5.62
C THR A 53 -23.61 -7.27 -4.53
N LYS A 54 -23.14 -7.21 -3.27
CA LYS A 54 -23.79 -7.86 -2.13
C LYS A 54 -25.18 -7.29 -1.84
N GLN A 55 -25.37 -5.97 -1.94
CA GLN A 55 -26.68 -5.34 -1.76
C GLN A 55 -27.69 -5.79 -2.83
N ILE A 56 -27.29 -5.77 -4.09
CA ILE A 56 -28.13 -6.19 -5.22
C ILE A 56 -28.47 -7.68 -5.11
N LEU A 57 -27.47 -8.51 -4.75
CA LEU A 57 -27.67 -9.95 -4.60
C LEU A 57 -28.60 -10.27 -3.42
N ARG A 58 -28.47 -9.56 -2.30
CA ARG A 58 -29.34 -9.73 -1.12
C ARG A 58 -30.78 -9.33 -1.40
N GLN A 59 -31.01 -8.36 -2.27
CA GLN A 59 -32.36 -7.97 -2.67
C GLN A 59 -33.00 -9.02 -3.59
N LYS A 60 -32.19 -9.77 -4.36
CA LYS A 60 -32.67 -10.77 -5.33
C LYS A 60 -32.78 -12.19 -4.77
N TYR A 61 -32.00 -12.53 -3.74
CA TYR A 61 -32.01 -13.84 -3.07
C TYR A 61 -31.98 -13.67 -1.53
N PRO A 62 -33.13 -13.74 -0.83
CA PRO A 62 -33.18 -13.65 0.64
C PRO A 62 -32.61 -14.89 1.36
N GLU A 63 -32.44 -16.02 0.67
CA GLU A 63 -32.06 -17.34 1.25
C GLU A 63 -30.58 -17.71 1.07
N LEU A 64 -29.64 -16.74 1.10
CA LEU A 64 -28.22 -17.08 0.91
C LEU A 64 -27.60 -17.59 2.23
N PRO A 65 -27.10 -18.85 2.29
CA PRO A 65 -26.53 -19.41 3.51
C PRO A 65 -25.33 -18.59 3.97
N SER A 66 -25.27 -18.38 5.29
CA SER A 66 -24.36 -17.55 6.09
C SER A 66 -22.85 -17.82 5.91
N SER A 67 -22.45 -18.70 4.99
CA SER A 67 -21.09 -19.22 4.84
C SER A 67 -20.13 -18.32 4.05
N PHE A 68 -20.60 -17.27 3.38
CA PHE A 68 -19.74 -16.30 2.67
C PHE A 68 -19.48 -15.02 3.49
N LYS A 69 -19.85 -14.99 4.77
CA LYS A 69 -19.64 -13.83 5.65
C LYS A 69 -18.19 -13.72 6.17
N GLN A 70 -17.30 -14.67 5.84
CA GLN A 70 -16.02 -14.83 6.56
C GLN A 70 -14.75 -14.85 5.69
N VAL A 71 -14.76 -14.22 4.51
CA VAL A 71 -13.51 -13.86 3.82
C VAL A 71 -13.54 -12.39 3.43
#